data_AF-A0A962IBK9-F1
#
_entry.id   AF-A0A962IBK9-F1
#
_cell.length_a   1.000
_cell.length_b   1.000
_cell.length_c   1.000
_cell.angle_alpha   90.00
_cell.angle_beta   90.00
_cell.angle_gamma   90.00
#
_symmetry.space_group_name_H-M   'P 1'
#
loop_
_entity.id
_entity.type
_entity.pdbx_description
1 polymer ?
#
loop_
_entity_poly.entity_id
_entity_poly.type
_entity_poly.pdbx_seq_one_letter_code
_entity_poly.pdbx_strand_id
1 'polypeptide(L)'
;MDSLIAAAARALSSGDALTALKHVALREDPAALALRGIAMAQLGEYGRARALLRRAGRRFGAQEVVARARCVVAEAEIALVLREISASPRALLRAMATLDAHGDRANANHSRVLALRRSLLLGRLEEASRIRAELQLGPEAPPALLATAELASAELAVRALEIDQATAALTRARTAALRAGI
;
A
#
# COMPACT_ATOMS: atom_id res chain seq x y z
N MET A 1 -5.75 21.17 -12.18
CA MET A 1 -5.69 20.08 -11.18
C MET A 1 -6.65 20.44 -10.05
N ASP A 2 -7.54 19.55 -9.65
CA ASP A 2 -8.52 19.83 -8.60
C ASP A 2 -7.81 20.00 -7.24
N SER A 3 -7.84 21.23 -6.71
CA SER A 3 -7.09 21.62 -5.51
C SER A 3 -7.54 20.84 -4.26
N LEU A 4 -8.81 20.46 -4.19
CA LEU A 4 -9.36 19.71 -3.06
C LEU A 4 -8.92 18.26 -3.06
N ILE A 5 -8.84 17.62 -4.24
CA ILE A 5 -8.30 16.27 -4.39
C ILE A 5 -6.83 16.23 -3.96
N ALA A 6 -6.04 17.22 -4.39
CA ALA A 6 -4.64 17.32 -4.00
C ALA A 6 -4.46 17.57 -2.49
N ALA A 7 -5.31 18.41 -1.88
CA ALA A 7 -5.31 18.65 -0.43
C ALA A 7 -5.67 17.39 0.35
N ALA A 8 -6.71 16.67 -0.08
CA ALA A 8 -7.12 15.42 0.56
C ALA A 8 -6.05 14.34 0.46
N ALA A 9 -5.39 14.19 -0.70
CA ALA A 9 -4.29 13.25 -0.87
C ALA A 9 -3.12 13.57 0.07
N ARG A 10 -2.76 14.85 0.23
CA ARG A 10 -1.72 15.25 1.20
C ARG A 10 -2.11 14.94 2.64
N ALA A 11 -3.35 15.23 3.04
CA ALA A 11 -3.84 14.92 4.38
C ALA A 11 -3.79 13.41 4.67
N LEU A 12 -4.16 12.56 3.70
CA LEU A 12 -4.06 11.11 3.83
C LEU A 12 -2.62 10.62 3.97
N SER A 13 -1.68 11.21 3.23
CA SER A 13 -0.26 10.86 3.33
C SER A 13 0.34 11.15 4.71
N SER A 14 -0.23 12.08 5.48
CA SER A 14 0.14 12.35 6.87
C SER A 14 -0.76 11.65 7.90
N GLY A 15 -1.67 10.77 7.45
CA GLY A 15 -2.61 10.04 8.34
C GLY A 15 -3.81 10.86 8.83
N ASP A 16 -4.02 12.07 8.32
CA ASP A 16 -5.17 12.92 8.68
C ASP A 16 -6.40 12.61 7.81
N ALA A 17 -7.02 11.46 8.12
CA ALA A 17 -8.23 10.99 7.44
C ALA A 17 -9.41 11.97 7.55
N LEU A 18 -9.54 12.68 8.68
CA LEU A 18 -10.67 13.57 8.92
C LEU A 18 -10.58 14.82 8.04
N THR A 19 -9.40 15.43 7.92
CA THR A 19 -9.19 16.56 7.01
C THR A 19 -9.38 16.15 5.56
N ALA A 20 -8.92 14.96 5.17
CA ALA A 20 -9.19 14.44 3.84
C ALA A 20 -10.69 14.34 3.56
N LEU A 21 -11.46 13.80 4.50
CA LEU A 21 -12.91 13.68 4.38
C LEU A 21 -13.61 15.04 4.29
N LYS A 22 -13.16 16.08 5.00
CA LYS A 22 -13.71 17.44 4.84
C LYS A 22 -13.66 17.93 3.39
N HIS A 23 -12.65 17.51 2.63
CA HIS A 23 -12.50 17.90 1.22
C HIS A 23 -13.30 17.03 0.24
N VAL A 24 -13.50 15.73 0.52
CA VAL A 24 -14.04 14.77 -0.46
C VAL A 24 -15.31 14.04 -0.04
N ALA A 25 -15.86 14.26 1.16
CA ALA A 25 -16.97 13.46 1.72
C ALA A 25 -18.29 13.55 0.95
N LEU A 26 -18.54 14.61 0.18
CA LEU A 26 -19.79 14.80 -0.59
C LEU A 26 -19.61 14.58 -2.10
N ARG A 27 -18.39 14.27 -2.55
CA ARG A 27 -18.06 14.17 -3.98
C ARG A 27 -18.15 12.74 -4.51
N GLU A 28 -18.70 12.58 -5.71
CA GLU A 28 -18.97 11.25 -6.28
C GLU A 28 -18.13 10.92 -7.53
N ASP A 29 -17.18 11.80 -7.87
CA ASP A 29 -16.16 11.54 -8.88
C ASP A 29 -15.21 10.41 -8.43
N PRO A 30 -14.59 9.68 -9.36
CA PRO A 30 -13.82 8.48 -9.01
C PRO A 30 -12.61 8.78 -8.12
N ALA A 31 -11.94 9.93 -8.28
CA ALA A 31 -10.81 10.32 -7.43
C ALA A 31 -11.26 10.58 -5.99
N ALA A 32 -12.35 11.33 -5.79
CA ALA A 32 -12.93 11.54 -4.47
C ALA A 32 -13.37 10.24 -3.79
N LEU A 33 -13.98 9.32 -4.54
CA LEU A 33 -14.38 8.00 -4.03
C LEU A 33 -13.16 7.18 -3.59
N ALA A 34 -12.07 7.20 -4.35
CA ALA A 34 -10.84 6.50 -4.00
C ALA A 34 -10.23 7.06 -2.70
N LEU A 35 -10.10 8.38 -2.59
CA LEU A 35 -9.56 9.03 -1.39
C LEU A 35 -10.47 8.84 -0.16
N ARG A 36 -11.79 8.89 -0.33
CA ARG A 36 -12.74 8.54 0.74
C ARG A 36 -12.55 7.09 1.19
N GLY A 37 -12.33 6.16 0.25
CA GLY A 37 -12.03 4.77 0.56
C GLY A 37 -10.77 4.62 1.41
N ILE A 38 -9.68 5.31 1.05
CA ILE A 38 -8.43 5.29 1.83
C ILE A 38 -8.63 5.90 3.22
N ALA A 39 -9.33 7.04 3.34
CA ALA A 39 -9.69 7.63 4.63
C ALA A 39 -10.47 6.64 5.52
N MET A 40 -11.48 5.96 4.96
CA MET A 40 -12.26 4.97 5.69
C MET A 40 -11.38 3.80 6.16
N ALA A 41 -10.42 3.35 5.34
CA ALA A 41 -9.48 2.31 5.75
C ALA A 41 -8.57 2.75 6.91
N GLN A 42 -8.08 4.01 6.89
CA GLN A 42 -7.29 4.57 8.01
C GLN A 42 -8.10 4.68 9.31
N LEU A 43 -9.43 4.81 9.21
CA LEU A 43 -10.35 4.81 10.36
C LEU A 43 -10.83 3.41 10.77
N GLY A 44 -10.38 2.34 10.11
CA GLY A 44 -10.77 0.96 10.41
C GLY A 44 -12.06 0.48 9.75
N GLU A 45 -12.69 1.29 8.89
CA GLU A 45 -13.94 1.00 8.20
C GLU A 45 -13.70 0.21 6.89
N TYR A 46 -13.08 -0.96 7.01
CA TYR A 46 -12.55 -1.73 5.87
C TYR A 46 -13.61 -2.16 4.83
N GLY A 47 -14.80 -2.58 5.29
CA GLY A 47 -15.88 -2.99 4.39
C GLY A 47 -16.35 -1.85 3.48
N ARG A 48 -16.55 -0.68 4.08
CA ARG A 48 -16.93 0.55 3.36
C ARG A 48 -15.81 1.06 2.47
N ALA A 49 -14.58 1.04 2.96
CA ALA A 49 -13.39 1.41 2.20
C ALA A 49 -13.27 0.60 0.90
N ARG A 50 -13.37 -0.73 1.00
CA ARG A 50 -13.30 -1.63 -0.16
C ARG A 50 -14.43 -1.37 -1.17
N ALA A 51 -15.65 -1.13 -0.71
CA ALA A 51 -16.77 -0.82 -1.60
C ALA A 51 -16.53 0.49 -2.39
N LEU A 52 -16.00 1.52 -1.71
CA LEU A 52 -15.65 2.80 -2.33
C LEU A 52 -14.52 2.66 -3.36
N LEU A 53 -13.44 1.94 -3.03
CA LEU A 53 -12.31 1.70 -3.93
C LEU A 53 -12.73 0.93 -5.19
N ARG A 54 -13.55 -0.12 -5.04
CA ARG A 54 -14.10 -0.86 -6.20
C ARG A 54 -15.00 -0.01 -7.08
N ARG A 55 -15.77 0.90 -6.49
CA ARG A 55 -16.63 1.82 -7.24
C ARG A 55 -15.80 2.88 -7.97
N ALA A 56 -14.77 3.42 -7.32
CA ALA A 56 -13.80 4.33 -7.94
C ALA A 56 -13.11 3.66 -9.13
N GLY A 57 -12.54 2.46 -8.93
CA GLY A 57 -11.88 1.68 -9.97
C GLY A 57 -12.74 1.42 -11.21
N ARG A 58 -14.04 1.19 -11.03
CA ARG A 58 -15.02 1.01 -12.12
C ARG A 58 -15.40 2.31 -12.84
N ARG A 59 -15.22 3.46 -12.19
CA ARG A 59 -15.62 4.78 -12.72
C ARG A 59 -14.48 5.52 -13.43
N PHE A 60 -13.23 5.18 -13.14
CA PHE A 60 -12.07 5.72 -13.86
C PHE A 60 -12.11 5.31 -15.35
N GLY A 61 -12.03 6.29 -16.25
CA GLY A 61 -12.12 6.10 -17.70
C GLY A 61 -10.88 5.43 -18.30
N ALA A 62 -10.95 4.93 -19.53
CA ALA A 62 -9.92 4.07 -20.14
C ALA A 62 -8.46 4.57 -19.97
N GLN A 63 -8.24 5.88 -20.09
CA GLN A 63 -6.92 6.53 -19.97
C GLN A 63 -6.40 6.65 -18.53
N GLU A 64 -7.24 6.49 -17.52
CA GLU A 64 -6.89 6.63 -16.09
C GLU A 64 -6.35 5.31 -15.51
N VAL A 65 -5.46 4.64 -16.25
CA VAL A 65 -4.88 3.33 -15.89
C VAL A 65 -4.15 3.36 -14.54
N VAL A 66 -3.39 4.42 -14.27
CA VAL A 66 -2.64 4.60 -13.01
C VAL A 66 -3.58 4.73 -11.82
N ALA A 67 -4.67 5.51 -11.96
CA ALA A 67 -5.64 5.69 -10.89
C ALA A 67 -6.38 4.39 -10.55
N ARG A 68 -6.76 3.60 -11.57
CA ARG A 68 -7.30 2.25 -11.36
C ARG A 68 -6.31 1.33 -10.66
N ALA A 69 -5.04 1.33 -11.09
CA ALA A 69 -4.01 0.51 -10.47
C ALA A 69 -3.83 0.86 -8.99
N ARG A 70 -3.80 2.14 -8.62
CA ARG A 70 -3.76 2.59 -7.22
C ARG A 70 -4.94 2.07 -6.39
N CYS A 71 -6.16 2.05 -6.94
CA CYS A 71 -7.31 1.46 -6.25
C CYS A 71 -7.14 -0.04 -5.99
N VAL A 72 -6.56 -0.78 -6.93
CA VAL A 72 -6.27 -2.21 -6.76
C VAL A 72 -5.24 -2.44 -5.65
N VAL A 73 -4.20 -1.59 -5.57
CA VAL A 73 -3.20 -1.67 -4.49
C VAL A 73 -3.84 -1.41 -3.13
N ALA A 74 -4.64 -0.36 -3.00
CA ALA A 74 -5.35 -0.05 -1.76
C ALA A 74 -6.34 -1.17 -1.35
N GLU A 75 -7.04 -1.78 -2.32
CA GLU A 75 -7.89 -2.94 -2.06
C GLU A 75 -7.09 -4.16 -1.60
N ALA A 76 -5.93 -4.43 -2.20
CA ALA A 76 -5.06 -5.53 -1.82
C ALA A 76 -4.51 -5.36 -0.39
N GLU A 77 -4.24 -4.13 0.03
CA GLU A 77 -3.84 -3.83 1.40
C GLU A 77 -4.95 -4.16 2.39
N ILE A 78 -6.20 -3.72 2.10
CA ILE A 78 -7.36 -4.08 2.92
C ILE A 78 -7.55 -5.60 2.99
N ALA A 79 -7.42 -6.30 1.85
CA ALA A 79 -7.53 -7.76 1.82
C ALA A 79 -6.49 -8.44 2.74
N LEU A 80 -5.25 -7.94 2.77
CA LEU A 80 -4.22 -8.42 3.68
C LEU A 80 -4.55 -8.16 5.15
N VAL A 81 -5.07 -6.98 5.48
CA VAL A 81 -5.53 -6.64 6.84
C VAL A 81 -6.64 -7.58 7.29
N LEU A 82 -7.58 -7.89 6.39
CA LEU A 82 -8.70 -8.82 6.62
C LEU A 82 -8.30 -10.31 6.52
N ARG A 83 -7.01 -10.61 6.27
CA ARG A 83 -6.48 -11.98 6.09
C ARG A 83 -7.12 -12.75 4.92
N GLU A 84 -7.63 -12.05 3.90
CA GLU A 84 -8.18 -12.62 2.67
C GLU A 84 -7.06 -13.00 1.67
N ILE A 85 -6.20 -13.94 2.06
CA ILE A 85 -4.95 -14.26 1.33
C ILE A 85 -5.10 -15.27 0.18
N SER A 86 -6.26 -15.93 0.07
CA SER A 86 -6.54 -16.96 -0.96
C SER A 86 -6.85 -16.36 -2.34
N ALA A 87 -7.10 -15.06 -2.43
CA ALA A 87 -7.39 -14.40 -3.70
C ALA A 87 -6.17 -14.46 -4.65
N SER A 88 -6.47 -14.48 -5.95
CA SER A 88 -5.45 -14.53 -7.01
C SER A 88 -4.56 -13.27 -6.99
N PRO A 89 -3.23 -13.41 -7.03
CA PRO A 89 -2.31 -12.27 -7.03
C PRO A 89 -2.28 -11.51 -8.36
N ARG A 90 -2.94 -12.04 -9.41
CA ARG A 90 -2.87 -11.49 -10.78
C ARG A 90 -3.27 -10.03 -10.88
N ALA A 91 -4.29 -9.60 -10.12
CA ALA A 91 -4.76 -8.21 -10.13
C ALA A 91 -3.67 -7.27 -9.57
N LEU A 92 -3.07 -7.64 -8.44
CA LEU A 92 -1.98 -6.86 -7.82
C LEU A 92 -0.73 -6.83 -8.71
N LEU A 93 -0.36 -7.95 -9.33
CA LEU A 93 0.80 -8.00 -10.24
C LEU A 93 0.59 -7.11 -11.48
N ARG A 94 -0.62 -7.11 -12.07
CA ARG A 94 -0.94 -6.22 -13.19
C ARG A 94 -0.95 -4.75 -12.78
N ALA A 95 -1.49 -4.44 -11.60
CA ALA A 95 -1.47 -3.09 -11.07
C ALA A 95 -0.02 -2.61 -10.84
N MET A 96 0.81 -3.44 -10.22
CA MET A 96 2.24 -3.17 -10.01
C MET A 96 2.98 -2.88 -11.32
N ALA A 97 2.84 -3.74 -12.33
CA ALA A 97 3.46 -3.52 -13.64
C ALA A 97 2.97 -2.23 -14.33
N THR A 98 1.68 -1.91 -14.18
CA THR A 98 1.12 -0.64 -14.69
C THR A 98 1.77 0.55 -14.00
N LEU A 99 1.92 0.51 -12.67
CA LEU A 99 2.50 1.59 -11.88
C LEU A 99 3.98 1.79 -12.22
N ASP A 100 4.75 0.71 -12.33
CA ASP A 100 6.16 0.79 -12.75
C ASP A 100 6.30 1.41 -14.15
N ALA A 101 5.51 0.95 -15.12
CA ALA A 101 5.55 1.44 -16.49
C ALA A 101 5.23 2.94 -16.60
N HIS A 102 4.47 3.50 -15.66
CA HIS A 102 4.09 4.91 -15.62
C HIS A 102 4.91 5.73 -14.60
N GLY A 103 5.97 5.14 -14.01
CA GLY A 103 6.87 5.84 -13.10
C GLY A 103 6.32 6.09 -11.68
N ASP A 104 5.19 5.48 -11.31
CA ASP A 104 4.62 5.57 -9.96
C ASP A 104 5.31 4.59 -9.00
N ARG A 105 6.59 4.86 -8.76
CA ARG A 105 7.49 3.98 -7.98
C ARG A 105 7.02 3.75 -6.55
N ALA A 106 6.42 4.76 -5.92
CA ALA A 106 5.94 4.66 -4.55
C ALA A 106 4.85 3.59 -4.42
N ASN A 107 3.83 3.63 -5.29
CA ASN A 107 2.74 2.65 -5.26
C ASN A 107 3.17 1.28 -5.80
N ALA A 108 4.11 1.23 -6.75
CA ALA A 108 4.67 -0.03 -7.22
C ALA A 108 5.45 -0.74 -6.10
N ASN A 109 6.29 -0.01 -5.35
CA ASN A 109 7.00 -0.54 -4.21
C ASN A 109 6.07 -0.94 -3.05
N HIS A 110 5.00 -0.17 -2.81
CA HIS A 110 3.95 -0.60 -1.89
C HIS A 110 3.34 -1.93 -2.30
N SER A 111 3.02 -2.10 -3.58
CA SER A 111 2.52 -3.37 -4.13
C SER A 111 3.48 -4.54 -3.90
N ARG A 112 4.80 -4.32 -4.04
CA ARG A 112 5.84 -5.32 -3.75
C ARG A 112 5.86 -5.69 -2.26
N VAL A 113 5.76 -4.71 -1.36
CA VAL A 113 5.66 -4.96 0.09
C VAL A 113 4.40 -5.76 0.44
N LEU A 114 3.26 -5.47 -0.20
CA LEU A 114 2.04 -6.27 -0.04
C LEU A 114 2.26 -7.72 -0.52
N ALA A 115 2.89 -7.91 -1.68
CA ALA A 115 3.20 -9.24 -2.21
C ALA A 115 4.18 -10.02 -1.31
N LEU A 116 5.19 -9.34 -0.75
CA LEU A 116 6.13 -9.90 0.23
C LEU A 116 5.39 -10.39 1.47
N ARG A 117 4.59 -9.52 2.09
CA ARG A 117 3.79 -9.85 3.28
C ARG A 117 2.84 -11.02 3.00
N ARG A 118 2.16 -11.02 1.85
CA ARG A 118 1.29 -12.14 1.45
C ARG A 118 2.07 -13.46 1.35
N SER A 119 3.26 -13.44 0.76
CA SER A 119 4.10 -14.64 0.62
C SER A 119 4.54 -15.21 1.97
N LEU A 120 4.92 -14.33 2.91
CA LEU A 120 5.24 -14.70 4.29
C LEU A 120 4.05 -15.34 5.02
N LEU A 121 2.85 -14.76 4.87
CA LEU A 121 1.62 -15.31 5.46
C LEU A 121 1.24 -16.69 4.92
N LEU A 122 1.58 -16.96 3.65
CA LEU A 122 1.37 -18.27 3.03
C LEU A 122 2.52 -19.26 3.27
N GLY A 123 3.56 -18.85 4.01
CA GLY A 123 4.74 -19.69 4.28
C GLY A 123 5.66 -19.89 3.07
N ARG A 124 5.56 -19.07 2.03
CA ARG A 124 6.34 -19.19 0.79
C ARG A 124 7.63 -18.38 0.88
N LEU A 125 8.61 -18.92 1.59
CA LEU A 125 9.84 -18.19 1.94
C LEU A 125 10.69 -17.87 0.70
N GLU A 126 10.79 -18.77 -0.27
CA GLU A 126 11.57 -18.52 -1.49
C GLU A 126 10.94 -17.41 -2.35
N GLU A 127 9.61 -17.38 -2.42
CA GLU A 127 8.86 -16.30 -3.10
C GLU A 127 9.08 -14.97 -2.36
N ALA A 128 8.99 -14.97 -1.04
CA ALA A 128 9.26 -13.80 -0.21
C ALA A 128 10.70 -13.28 -0.41
N SER A 129 11.71 -14.15 -0.40
CA SER A 129 13.11 -13.79 -0.63
C SER A 129 13.33 -13.16 -2.01
N ARG A 130 12.74 -13.71 -3.07
CA ARG A 130 12.81 -13.12 -4.42
C ARG A 130 12.20 -11.72 -4.45
N ILE A 131 11.00 -11.56 -3.92
CA ILE A 131 10.32 -10.25 -3.88
C ILE A 131 11.14 -9.24 -3.06
N ARG A 132 11.73 -9.65 -1.93
CA ARG A 132 12.60 -8.79 -1.13
C ARG A 132 13.84 -8.35 -1.91
N ALA A 133 14.48 -9.24 -2.68
CA ALA A 133 15.63 -8.89 -3.50
C ALA A 133 15.30 -7.87 -4.60
N GLU A 134 14.07 -7.91 -5.14
CA GLU A 134 13.57 -6.94 -6.13
C GLU A 134 13.13 -5.60 -5.51
N LEU A 135 12.89 -5.55 -4.21
CA LEU A 135 12.37 -4.37 -3.54
C LEU A 135 13.45 -3.30 -3.37
N GLN A 136 13.47 -2.33 -4.28
CA GLN A 136 14.37 -1.19 -4.26
C GLN A 136 13.67 0.05 -3.67
N LEU A 137 13.89 0.29 -2.38
CA LEU A 137 13.43 1.51 -1.71
C LEU A 137 14.58 2.52 -1.65
N GLY A 138 14.49 3.56 -2.49
CA GLY A 138 15.46 4.66 -2.48
C GLY A 138 15.29 5.60 -1.28
N PRO A 139 16.20 6.59 -1.12
CA PRO A 139 16.15 7.58 -0.03
C PRO A 139 14.84 8.36 0.06
N GLU A 140 14.14 8.52 -1.07
CA GLU A 140 12.87 9.24 -1.18
C GLU A 140 11.64 8.40 -0.80
N ALA A 141 11.82 7.12 -0.46
CA ALA A 141 10.70 6.26 -0.07
C ALA A 141 10.01 6.80 1.20
N PRO A 142 8.66 6.79 1.27
CA PRO A 142 7.94 7.19 2.46
C PRO A 142 8.43 6.40 3.70
N PRO A 143 8.73 7.05 4.84
CA PRO A 143 9.22 6.36 6.04
C PRO A 143 8.33 5.22 6.52
N ALA A 144 7.00 5.36 6.42
CA ALA A 144 6.06 4.29 6.76
C ALA A 144 6.19 3.05 5.85
N LEU A 145 6.47 3.24 4.55
CA LEU A 145 6.70 2.15 3.61
C LEU A 145 8.02 1.43 3.93
N LEU A 146 9.08 2.19 4.23
CA LEU A 146 10.36 1.65 4.69
C LEU A 146 10.18 0.81 5.96
N ALA A 147 9.46 1.35 6.96
CA ALA A 147 9.19 0.62 8.20
C ALA A 147 8.50 -0.72 7.93
N THR A 148 7.47 -0.72 7.11
CA THR A 148 6.71 -1.93 6.75
C THR A 148 7.57 -2.95 5.98
N ALA A 149 8.41 -2.48 5.06
CA ALA A 149 9.32 -3.34 4.31
C ALA A 149 10.38 -3.99 5.21
N GLU A 150 10.95 -3.24 6.14
CA GLU A 150 11.95 -3.75 7.08
C GLU A 150 11.32 -4.70 8.12
N LEU A 151 10.08 -4.47 8.56
CA LEU A 151 9.35 -5.44 9.39
C LEU A 151 9.14 -6.78 8.64
N ALA A 152 8.75 -6.73 7.37
CA ALA A 152 8.61 -7.94 6.56
C ALA A 152 9.96 -8.64 6.33
N SER A 153 11.04 -7.87 6.24
CA SER A 153 12.41 -8.40 6.14
C SER A 153 12.87 -9.07 7.43
N ALA A 154 12.52 -8.50 8.58
CA ALA A 154 12.76 -9.10 9.88
C ALA A 154 12.01 -10.43 10.02
N GLU A 155 10.73 -10.48 9.65
CA GLU A 155 9.95 -11.72 9.66
C GLU A 155 10.58 -12.80 8.76
N LEU A 156 11.01 -12.44 7.54
CA LEU A 156 11.71 -13.36 6.64
C LEU A 156 12.99 -13.92 7.29
N ALA A 157 13.84 -13.04 7.83
CA ALA A 157 15.10 -13.42 8.46
C ALA A 157 14.90 -14.30 9.70
N VAL A 158 13.89 -14.02 10.53
CA VAL A 158 13.53 -14.88 11.67
C VAL A 158 13.17 -16.29 11.20
N ARG A 159 12.35 -16.40 10.14
CA ARG A 159 11.95 -17.71 9.59
C ARG A 159 13.08 -18.44 8.88
N ALA A 160 14.09 -17.72 8.41
CA ALA A 160 15.33 -18.28 7.86
C ALA A 160 16.40 -18.59 8.92
N LEU A 161 16.12 -18.34 10.22
CA LEU A 161 17.06 -18.47 11.34
C LEU A 161 18.29 -17.53 11.24
N GLU A 162 18.15 -16.40 10.55
CA GLU A 162 19.18 -15.38 10.39
C GLU A 162 19.03 -14.26 11.43
N ILE A 163 19.36 -14.57 12.69
CA ILE A 163 19.07 -13.71 13.86
C ILE A 163 19.71 -12.31 13.75
N ASP A 164 20.94 -12.21 13.24
CA ASP A 164 21.63 -10.93 13.07
C ASP A 164 20.91 -10.04 12.03
N GLN A 165 20.47 -10.65 10.92
CA GLN A 165 19.73 -9.94 9.88
C GLN A 165 18.36 -9.49 10.38
N ALA A 166 17.68 -10.34 11.16
CA ALA A 166 16.40 -10.01 11.78
C ALA A 166 16.54 -8.81 12.73
N THR A 167 17.56 -8.83 13.59
CA THR A 167 17.83 -7.74 14.54
C THR A 167 18.14 -6.44 13.81
N ALA A 168 19.01 -6.47 12.80
CA ALA A 168 19.32 -5.29 12.00
C ALA A 168 18.09 -4.73 11.27
N ALA A 169 17.23 -5.61 10.74
CA ALA A 169 15.98 -5.21 10.09
C ALA A 169 15.00 -4.57 11.08
N LEU A 170 14.85 -5.10 12.30
CA LEU A 170 14.03 -4.50 13.35
C LEU A 170 14.54 -3.10 13.75
N THR A 171 15.86 -2.91 13.86
CA THR A 171 16.45 -1.59 14.12
C THR A 171 16.08 -0.60 13.01
N ARG A 172 16.27 -0.97 11.74
CA ARG A 172 15.90 -0.12 10.60
C ARG A 172 14.40 0.17 10.56
N ALA A 173 13.56 -0.83 10.83
CA ALA A 173 12.12 -0.67 10.92
C ALA A 173 11.73 0.36 12.00
N ARG A 174 12.35 0.29 13.18
CA ARG A 174 12.11 1.22 14.29
C ARG A 174 12.52 2.64 13.91
N THR A 175 13.70 2.83 13.32
CA THR A 175 14.16 4.16 12.86
C THR A 175 13.20 4.75 11.81
N ALA A 176 12.71 3.93 10.88
CA ALA A 176 11.78 4.36 9.86
C ALA A 176 10.38 4.70 10.44
N ALA A 177 9.89 3.92 11.41
CA ALA A 177 8.63 4.18 12.10
C ALA A 177 8.67 5.52 12.86
N LEU A 178 9.75 5.78 13.60
CA LEU A 178 9.94 7.07 14.29
C LEU A 178 9.95 8.26 13.32
N ARG A 179 10.61 8.11 12.16
CA ARG A 179 10.58 9.13 11.09
C ARG A 179 9.19 9.31 10.47
N ALA A 180 8.33 8.29 10.54
CA ALA A 180 6.95 8.34 10.09
C ALA A 180 5.99 8.90 11.16
N GLY A 181 6.44 9.08 12.41
CA GLY A 181 5.60 9.47 13.54
C GLY A 181 4.73 8.33 14.09
N ILE A 182 5.15 7.07 13.91
CA ILE A 182 4.50 5.84 14.37
C ILE A 182 5.33 5.19 15.48
#